data_AF-A0A954HXX1-F1
#
_entry.id   AF-A0A954HXX1-F1
#
_cell.length_a   1.000
_cell.length_b   1.000
_cell.length_c   1.000
_cell.angle_alpha   90.00
_cell.angle_beta   90.00
_cell.angle_gamma   90.00
#
_symmetry.space_group_name_H-M   'P 1'
#
loop_
_entity.id
_entity.type
_entity.pdbx_description
1 polymer ?
#
loop_
_entity_poly.entity_id
_entity_poly.type
_entity_poly.pdbx_seq_one_letter_code
_entity_poly.pdbx_strand_id
1 'polypeptide(L)'
;CKPHELVVGVRGGGAAVGLDAMPDTAQVCSCNNVTKGAICAAIRDQGLESLGDVKTCTRAGTGCGGCLPLVTDLFKSELQKAGKTVVNHLCEHFAYSRTELFAVIRTKQLRSFADVIEHCGRGQGCEVCKPAIASILASLWNDNVLAAEHQTLQDTNDRFLANMQRGGLYSVVPRVPGGEITPEKLVVLGQVASKYGLYSKITGGQRVDLFGAQVQDLPDIWEELVEAGFESGHAYGKALRTVKSCVGTTWCRYGVQDSVSFAIRIENRYKGIRAPHKIKAAVSGCIRECAEAQCKDFGLVATESGYNLYVCGNGGAKPRHADLLAADIDEQTAIRYIDRFIAYYITTADKLTRTSVWLEKLEGGIDHLRDVIIDDKLGLCREFEELIEHLVATYQCEWAAVVRDPEKRKFFRQFVNTDETESCIEIVPERDQLRPRDWPDELVSLSQFESLKSREQELVEEPAAEELRWVAVGSTSDFPIDGGATIKYGRSQIAVFNFTSRGEWYASQNMCPHRKAFVLSRGMIGDAAGEPKVACPLHKKTFSLNSGESLQDEEYRIRTFPVRVEGDTVYLNLPSAELLDRTLATEIGCKLATSCESNGHVRDLCELVTS
;
A
#
# COMPACT_ATOMS: atom_id res chain seq x y z
N CYS A 1 2.18 -21.66 -27.39
CA CYS A 1 1.44 -21.59 -26.12
C CYS A 1 2.44 -21.22 -25.04
N LYS A 2 2.35 -20.01 -24.47
CA LYS A 2 3.17 -19.64 -23.31
C LYS A 2 2.66 -20.43 -22.08
N PRO A 3 3.51 -20.85 -21.13
CA PRO A 3 3.07 -21.70 -20.01
C PRO A 3 1.90 -21.14 -19.20
N HIS A 4 1.79 -19.81 -19.06
CA HIS A 4 0.67 -19.19 -18.36
C HIS A 4 -0.69 -19.35 -19.08
N GLU A 5 -0.69 -19.53 -20.40
CA GLU A 5 -1.90 -19.72 -21.21
C GLU A 5 -2.54 -21.11 -20.98
N LEU A 6 -1.77 -22.08 -20.47
CA LEU A 6 -2.29 -23.39 -20.07
C LEU A 6 -3.06 -23.32 -18.74
N VAL A 7 -2.71 -22.37 -17.88
CA VAL A 7 -3.32 -22.20 -16.54
C VAL A 7 -4.48 -21.22 -16.58
N VAL A 8 -4.34 -20.12 -17.32
CA VAL A 8 -5.32 -19.02 -17.36
C VAL A 8 -6.24 -19.10 -18.59
N GLY A 9 -5.91 -19.94 -19.58
CA GLY A 9 -6.54 -19.95 -20.90
C GLY A 9 -5.75 -19.10 -21.92
N VAL A 10 -5.86 -19.43 -23.21
CA VAL A 10 -5.34 -18.58 -24.29
C VAL A 10 -6.23 -17.35 -24.34
N ARG A 11 -5.67 -16.13 -24.22
CA ARG A 11 -6.43 -14.89 -24.43
C ARG A 11 -6.95 -14.81 -25.87
N GLY A 12 -8.08 -15.47 -26.14
CA GLY A 12 -8.93 -15.16 -27.28
C GLY A 12 -9.44 -13.73 -27.11
N GLY A 13 -9.60 -12.99 -28.21
CA GLY A 13 -10.12 -11.62 -28.23
C GLY A 13 -11.59 -11.52 -27.81
N GLY A 14 -11.96 -12.10 -26.67
CA GLY A 14 -13.21 -11.85 -25.99
C GLY A 14 -13.18 -10.43 -25.48
N ALA A 15 -13.93 -9.56 -26.14
CA ALA A 15 -14.18 -8.21 -25.67
C ALA A 15 -14.61 -8.27 -24.20
N ALA A 16 -13.86 -7.59 -23.33
CA ALA A 16 -14.36 -7.28 -22.00
C ALA A 16 -15.70 -6.55 -22.20
N VAL A 17 -16.81 -7.25 -21.91
CA VAL A 17 -18.19 -6.79 -22.17
C VAL A 17 -18.48 -5.42 -21.50
N GLY A 18 -17.58 -4.91 -20.64
CA GLY A 18 -17.71 -3.62 -19.96
C GLY A 18 -17.06 -2.38 -20.62
N LEU A 19 -16.04 -2.50 -21.48
CA LEU A 19 -15.34 -1.29 -21.98
C LEU A 19 -16.03 -0.69 -23.19
N ASP A 20 -16.38 -1.50 -24.19
CA ASP A 20 -17.02 -1.02 -25.41
C ASP A 20 -18.49 -0.62 -25.18
N ALA A 21 -19.16 -1.23 -24.20
CA ALA A 21 -20.52 -0.86 -23.80
C ALA A 21 -20.60 0.50 -23.04
N MET A 22 -19.48 1.01 -22.53
CA MET A 22 -19.43 2.30 -21.83
C MET A 22 -19.54 3.45 -22.86
N PRO A 23 -20.46 4.41 -22.70
CA PRO A 23 -20.58 5.53 -23.64
C PRO A 23 -19.37 6.47 -23.55
N ASP A 24 -19.04 7.15 -24.65
CA ASP A 24 -17.90 8.09 -24.70
C ASP A 24 -18.04 9.27 -23.72
N THR A 25 -19.28 9.62 -23.34
CA THR A 25 -19.58 10.64 -22.34
C THR A 25 -19.37 10.17 -20.90
N ALA A 26 -19.15 8.87 -20.67
CA ALA A 26 -18.99 8.34 -19.33
C ALA A 26 -17.73 8.90 -18.68
N GLN A 27 -17.88 9.42 -17.47
CA GLN A 27 -16.79 10.00 -16.70
C GLN A 27 -15.84 8.88 -16.23
N VAL A 28 -14.57 8.99 -16.58
CA VAL A 28 -13.51 8.04 -16.21
C VAL A 28 -12.67 8.59 -15.06
N CYS A 29 -12.28 9.87 -15.11
CA CYS A 29 -11.53 10.53 -14.06
C CYS A 29 -12.35 11.66 -13.45
N SER A 30 -12.85 11.48 -12.22
CA SER A 30 -13.61 12.52 -11.52
C SER A 30 -12.73 13.70 -11.08
N CYS A 31 -11.47 13.45 -10.67
CA CYS A 31 -10.57 14.51 -10.20
C CYS A 31 -10.23 15.56 -11.26
N ASN A 32 -10.05 15.12 -12.51
CA ASN A 32 -9.69 16.00 -13.64
C ASN A 32 -10.83 16.11 -14.67
N ASN A 33 -12.03 15.63 -14.31
CA ASN A 33 -13.23 15.61 -15.13
C ASN A 33 -13.03 15.07 -16.57
N VAL A 34 -12.33 13.94 -16.70
CA VAL A 34 -11.99 13.34 -18.01
C VAL A 34 -12.95 12.20 -18.34
N THR A 35 -13.51 12.20 -19.55
CA THR A 35 -14.41 11.16 -20.06
C THR A 35 -13.68 10.04 -20.80
N LYS A 36 -14.36 8.91 -21.05
CA LYS A 36 -13.85 7.83 -21.90
C LYS A 36 -13.49 8.34 -23.30
N GLY A 37 -14.38 9.12 -23.92
CA GLY A 37 -14.19 9.65 -25.26
C GLY A 37 -12.95 10.53 -25.38
N ALA A 38 -12.70 11.39 -24.39
CA ALA A 38 -11.50 12.23 -24.35
C ALA A 38 -10.20 11.40 -24.30
N ILE A 39 -10.18 10.32 -23.50
CA ILE A 39 -9.03 9.43 -23.40
C ILE A 39 -8.81 8.69 -24.72
N CYS A 40 -9.86 8.04 -25.25
CA CYS A 40 -9.77 7.26 -26.48
C CYS A 40 -9.41 8.14 -27.69
N ALA A 41 -9.98 9.35 -27.79
CA ALA A 41 -9.61 10.31 -28.83
C ALA A 41 -8.14 10.74 -28.71
N ALA A 42 -7.67 11.11 -27.51
CA ALA A 42 -6.26 11.46 -27.31
C ALA A 42 -5.32 10.33 -27.75
N ILE A 43 -5.62 9.08 -27.38
CA ILE A 43 -4.80 7.92 -27.78
C ILE A 43 -4.73 7.75 -29.29
N ARG A 44 -5.87 7.84 -29.98
CA ARG A 44 -5.94 7.65 -31.43
C ARG A 44 -5.35 8.83 -32.20
N ASP A 45 -5.80 10.03 -31.87
CA ASP A 45 -5.53 11.23 -32.67
C ASP A 45 -4.10 11.71 -32.49
N GLN A 46 -3.50 11.48 -31.31
CA GLN A 46 -2.12 11.86 -31.00
C GLN A 46 -1.15 10.67 -31.04
N GLY A 47 -1.64 9.47 -31.38
CA GLY A 47 -0.81 8.27 -31.54
C GLY A 47 -0.07 7.85 -30.27
N LEU A 48 -0.66 8.06 -29.08
CA LEU A 48 -0.02 7.83 -27.79
C LEU A 48 0.42 6.36 -27.62
N GLU A 49 1.64 6.12 -27.15
CA GLU A 49 2.24 4.78 -27.07
C GLU A 49 2.59 4.35 -25.64
N SER A 50 2.43 5.25 -24.66
CA SER A 50 2.63 4.95 -23.26
C SER A 50 1.48 5.48 -22.38
N LEU A 51 1.29 4.86 -21.21
CA LEU A 51 0.39 5.42 -20.19
C LEU A 51 0.88 6.76 -19.63
N GLY A 52 2.19 7.04 -19.71
CA GLY A 52 2.73 8.35 -19.38
C GLY A 52 2.13 9.40 -20.31
N ASP A 53 2.16 9.14 -21.61
CA ASP A 53 1.63 10.06 -22.62
C ASP A 53 0.13 10.30 -22.41
N VAL A 54 -0.65 9.24 -22.09
CA VAL A 54 -2.08 9.40 -21.79
C VAL A 54 -2.29 10.31 -20.58
N LYS A 55 -1.48 10.17 -19.52
CA LYS A 55 -1.56 11.04 -18.34
C LYS A 55 -1.18 12.47 -18.68
N THR A 56 -0.10 12.68 -19.44
CA THR A 56 0.36 14.00 -19.85
C THR A 56 -0.70 14.71 -20.69
N CYS A 57 -1.27 14.02 -21.69
CA CYS A 57 -2.23 14.62 -22.61
C CYS A 57 -3.62 14.84 -22.00
N THR A 58 -4.11 13.92 -21.17
CA THR A 58 -5.50 13.95 -20.67
C THR A 58 -5.63 14.41 -19.22
N ARG A 59 -4.53 14.40 -18.46
CA ARG A 59 -4.50 14.49 -16.99
C ARG A 59 -5.25 13.36 -16.28
N ALA A 60 -5.78 12.35 -16.98
CA ALA A 60 -6.47 11.24 -16.32
C ALA A 60 -5.49 10.43 -15.45
N GLY A 61 -5.78 10.33 -14.15
CA GLY A 61 -4.97 9.54 -13.22
C GLY A 61 -3.78 10.28 -12.58
N THR A 62 -3.62 11.59 -12.81
CA THR A 62 -2.59 12.43 -12.16
C THR A 62 -2.97 12.90 -10.75
N GLY A 63 -4.27 12.90 -10.43
CA GLY A 63 -4.83 13.27 -9.12
C GLY A 63 -4.80 12.11 -8.11
N CYS A 64 -5.97 11.57 -7.73
CA CYS A 64 -6.07 10.50 -6.72
C CYS A 64 -5.64 9.11 -7.22
N GLY A 65 -5.42 8.94 -8.53
CA GLY A 65 -5.04 7.67 -9.15
C GLY A 65 -6.15 6.60 -9.24
N GLY A 66 -7.35 6.84 -8.69
CA GLY A 66 -8.43 5.85 -8.64
C GLY A 66 -8.93 5.35 -10.00
N CYS A 67 -8.78 6.16 -11.05
CA CYS A 67 -9.19 5.80 -12.42
C CYS A 67 -8.11 5.05 -13.22
N LEU A 68 -6.87 4.95 -12.73
CA LEU A 68 -5.73 4.39 -13.48
C LEU A 68 -5.98 2.98 -14.05
N PRO A 69 -6.66 2.04 -13.35
CA PRO A 69 -6.98 0.75 -13.93
C PRO A 69 -7.84 0.87 -15.19
N LEU A 70 -8.87 1.71 -15.16
CA LEU A 70 -9.77 1.93 -16.29
C LEU A 70 -9.08 2.65 -17.45
N VAL A 71 -8.25 3.66 -17.15
CA VAL A 71 -7.41 4.34 -18.15
C VAL A 71 -6.48 3.34 -18.84
N THR A 72 -5.87 2.43 -18.06
CA THR A 72 -4.98 1.38 -18.58
C THR A 72 -5.72 0.41 -19.49
N ASP A 73 -6.91 -0.04 -19.07
CA ASP A 73 -7.73 -0.96 -19.84
C ASP A 73 -8.21 -0.30 -21.17
N LEU A 74 -8.61 0.98 -21.15
CA LEU A 74 -8.95 1.74 -22.36
C LEU A 74 -7.75 1.91 -23.29
N PHE A 75 -6.58 2.25 -22.75
CA PHE A 75 -5.34 2.37 -23.52
C PHE A 75 -4.97 1.07 -24.24
N LYS A 76 -4.98 -0.05 -23.52
CA LYS A 76 -4.71 -1.37 -24.12
C LYS A 76 -5.73 -1.73 -25.19
N SER A 77 -7.01 -1.43 -24.96
CA SER A 77 -8.08 -1.66 -25.94
C SER A 77 -7.86 -0.87 -27.23
N GLU A 78 -7.53 0.43 -27.14
CA GLU A 78 -7.30 1.25 -28.34
C GLU A 78 -6.02 0.86 -29.09
N LEU A 79 -4.94 0.48 -28.39
CA LEU A 79 -3.75 -0.08 -29.04
C LEU A 79 -4.07 -1.38 -29.80
N GLN A 80 -4.87 -2.27 -29.20
CA GLN A 80 -5.28 -3.52 -29.85
C GLN A 80 -6.15 -3.24 -31.08
N LYS A 81 -7.09 -2.29 -31.01
CA LYS A 81 -7.89 -1.84 -32.17
C LYS A 81 -7.02 -1.25 -33.29
N ALA A 82 -5.92 -0.59 -32.93
CA ALA A 82 -4.93 -0.08 -33.88
C ALA A 82 -3.97 -1.16 -34.41
N GLY A 83 -4.17 -2.44 -34.08
CA GLY A 83 -3.32 -3.55 -34.52
C GLY A 83 -1.94 -3.60 -33.83
N LYS A 84 -1.72 -2.80 -32.78
CA LYS A 84 -0.48 -2.82 -32.00
C LYS A 84 -0.48 -4.00 -31.03
N THR A 85 0.68 -4.66 -30.89
CA THR A 85 0.84 -5.78 -29.96
C THR A 85 0.90 -5.24 -28.53
N VAL A 86 -0.09 -5.58 -27.71
CA VAL A 86 -0.10 -5.23 -26.28
C VAL A 86 0.73 -6.25 -25.50
N VAL A 87 1.95 -5.87 -25.13
CA VAL A 87 2.84 -6.75 -24.36
C VAL A 87 2.54 -6.63 -22.86
N ASN A 88 2.28 -7.76 -22.19
CA ASN A 88 1.87 -7.78 -20.78
C ASN A 88 3.07 -7.80 -19.82
N HIS A 89 3.99 -6.85 -19.97
CA HIS A 89 5.15 -6.69 -19.08
C HIS A 89 4.72 -6.09 -17.75
N LEU A 90 5.42 -6.46 -16.67
CA LEU A 90 5.15 -5.92 -15.33
C LEU A 90 5.54 -4.45 -15.26
N CYS A 91 6.73 -4.12 -15.73
CA CYS A 91 7.30 -2.78 -15.89
C CYS A 91 8.56 -2.86 -16.79
N GLU A 92 9.31 -1.77 -16.94
CA GLU A 92 10.55 -1.75 -17.73
C GLU A 92 11.66 -2.70 -17.22
N HIS A 93 11.62 -3.06 -15.94
CA HIS A 93 12.57 -3.95 -15.27
C HIS A 93 12.28 -5.43 -15.58
N PHE A 94 11.04 -5.80 -15.92
CA PHE A 94 10.64 -7.19 -16.11
C PHE A 94 9.75 -7.35 -17.34
N ALA A 95 10.27 -8.02 -18.37
CA ALA A 95 9.56 -8.36 -19.61
C ALA A 95 8.57 -9.53 -19.46
N TYR A 96 8.09 -9.77 -18.24
CA TYR A 96 7.19 -10.86 -17.87
C TYR A 96 5.95 -10.28 -17.19
N SER A 97 4.82 -10.98 -17.33
CA SER A 97 3.63 -10.73 -16.52
C SER A 97 3.84 -11.21 -15.08
N ARG A 98 3.00 -10.75 -14.14
CA ARG A 98 3.04 -11.24 -12.75
C ARG A 98 2.89 -12.77 -12.68
N THR A 99 1.98 -13.35 -13.45
CA THR A 99 1.72 -14.79 -13.49
C THR A 99 2.94 -15.57 -13.98
N GLU A 100 3.62 -15.08 -15.02
CA GLU A 100 4.87 -15.69 -15.49
C GLU A 100 5.99 -15.58 -14.45
N LEU A 101 6.12 -14.43 -13.78
CA LEU A 101 7.08 -14.26 -12.68
C LEU A 101 6.79 -15.20 -11.51
N PHE A 102 5.52 -15.38 -11.14
CA PHE A 102 5.13 -16.34 -10.11
C PHE A 102 5.61 -17.75 -10.47
N ALA A 103 5.35 -18.20 -11.70
CA ALA A 103 5.79 -19.50 -12.18
C ALA A 103 7.32 -19.65 -12.19
N VAL A 104 8.06 -18.63 -12.66
CA VAL A 104 9.53 -18.65 -12.68
C VAL A 104 10.09 -18.72 -11.27
N ILE A 105 9.61 -17.88 -10.35
CA ILE A 105 10.08 -17.81 -8.95
C ILE A 105 9.82 -19.13 -8.25
N ARG A 106 8.62 -19.69 -8.39
CA ARG A 106 8.26 -21.00 -7.82
C ARG A 106 9.15 -22.11 -8.39
N THR A 107 9.31 -22.18 -9.71
CA THR A 107 10.04 -23.27 -10.39
C THR A 107 11.53 -23.25 -10.08
N LYS A 108 12.13 -22.06 -10.07
CA LYS A 108 13.55 -21.87 -9.76
C LYS A 108 13.85 -21.74 -8.27
N GLN A 109 12.81 -21.74 -7.42
CA GLN A 109 12.91 -21.56 -5.97
C GLN A 109 13.66 -20.28 -5.57
N LEU A 110 13.45 -19.17 -6.29
CA LEU A 110 14.11 -17.89 -6.01
C LEU A 110 13.54 -17.28 -4.72
N ARG A 111 14.40 -16.79 -3.83
CA ARG A 111 13.99 -16.32 -2.49
C ARG A 111 14.21 -14.84 -2.24
N SER A 112 15.04 -14.15 -3.02
CA SER A 112 15.28 -12.72 -2.87
C SER A 112 14.94 -11.93 -4.14
N PHE A 113 14.70 -10.63 -4.00
CA PHE A 113 14.53 -9.75 -5.17
C PHE A 113 15.80 -9.70 -6.04
N ALA A 114 16.98 -9.79 -5.43
CA ALA A 114 18.25 -9.86 -6.13
C ALA A 114 18.30 -11.09 -7.05
N ASP A 115 17.92 -12.27 -6.55
CA ASP A 115 17.87 -13.48 -7.38
C ASP A 115 16.85 -13.31 -8.53
N VAL A 116 15.69 -12.73 -8.25
CA VAL A 116 14.64 -12.53 -9.26
C VAL A 116 15.11 -11.59 -10.36
N ILE A 117 15.71 -10.44 -10.00
CA ILE A 117 16.17 -9.47 -11.00
C ILE A 117 17.33 -10.01 -11.83
N GLU A 118 18.26 -10.76 -11.22
CA GLU A 118 19.36 -11.42 -11.92
C GLU A 118 18.86 -12.44 -12.96
N HIS A 119 17.84 -13.22 -12.61
CA HIS A 119 17.36 -14.31 -13.46
C HIS A 119 16.39 -13.88 -14.56
N CYS A 120 15.56 -12.86 -14.34
CA CYS A 120 14.49 -12.52 -15.26
C CYS A 120 14.19 -11.01 -15.38
N GLY A 121 15.06 -10.16 -14.84
CA GLY A 121 14.89 -8.71 -14.87
C GLY A 121 16.16 -7.95 -15.27
N ARG A 122 16.15 -6.64 -14.99
CA ARG A 122 17.26 -5.69 -15.18
C ARG A 122 17.06 -4.44 -14.33
N GLY A 123 18.12 -3.68 -14.10
CA GLY A 123 18.08 -2.45 -13.31
C GLY A 123 18.00 -2.74 -11.81
N GLN A 124 17.32 -1.87 -11.07
CA GLN A 124 17.22 -1.84 -9.61
C GLN A 124 15.77 -1.89 -9.11
N GLY A 125 14.83 -2.10 -10.03
CA GLY A 125 13.40 -2.16 -9.75
C GLY A 125 12.76 -0.80 -9.50
N CYS A 126 11.45 -0.81 -9.23
CA CYS A 126 10.65 0.38 -8.98
C CYS A 126 9.45 0.08 -8.06
N GLU A 127 8.66 1.10 -7.78
CA GLU A 127 7.42 1.07 -7.01
C GLU A 127 6.32 0.15 -7.57
N VAL A 128 6.51 -0.39 -8.77
CA VAL A 128 5.61 -1.37 -9.39
C VAL A 128 6.08 -2.80 -9.17
N CYS A 129 7.34 -3.11 -9.51
CA CYS A 129 7.83 -4.48 -9.46
C CYS A 129 8.27 -4.92 -8.08
N LYS A 130 8.88 -4.05 -7.26
CA LYS A 130 9.34 -4.43 -5.91
C LYS A 130 8.18 -4.96 -5.05
N PRO A 131 7.03 -4.26 -4.89
CA PRO A 131 5.90 -4.80 -4.14
C PRO A 131 5.26 -6.03 -4.78
N ALA A 132 5.28 -6.11 -6.12
CA ALA A 132 4.72 -7.26 -6.82
C ALA A 132 5.55 -8.53 -6.58
N ILE A 133 6.88 -8.43 -6.63
CA ILE A 133 7.79 -9.54 -6.31
C ILE A 133 7.72 -9.87 -4.82
N ALA A 134 7.72 -8.87 -3.93
CA ALA A 134 7.55 -9.08 -2.49
C ALA A 134 6.27 -9.86 -2.17
N SER A 135 5.16 -9.52 -2.83
CA SER A 135 3.90 -10.24 -2.71
C SER A 135 4.01 -11.70 -3.19
N ILE A 136 4.73 -11.96 -4.29
CA ILE A 136 4.96 -13.33 -4.80
C ILE A 136 5.81 -14.13 -3.80
N LEU A 137 6.92 -13.57 -3.33
CA LEU A 137 7.82 -14.21 -2.36
C LEU A 137 7.08 -14.54 -1.06
N ALA A 138 6.31 -13.60 -0.51
CA ALA A 138 5.49 -13.84 0.67
C ALA A 138 4.42 -14.91 0.44
N SER A 139 3.87 -15.01 -0.77
CA SER A 139 2.86 -16.02 -1.12
C SER A 139 3.43 -17.42 -1.36
N LEU A 140 4.74 -17.54 -1.58
CA LEU A 140 5.41 -18.82 -1.83
C LEU A 140 6.17 -19.33 -0.60
N TRP A 141 6.82 -18.41 0.13
CA TRP A 141 7.79 -18.74 1.19
C TRP A 141 7.37 -18.28 2.58
N ASN A 142 6.48 -17.28 2.66
CA ASN A 142 5.96 -16.71 3.90
C ASN A 142 7.02 -16.23 4.90
N ASP A 143 8.18 -15.81 4.41
CA ASP A 143 9.19 -15.16 5.25
C ASP A 143 8.63 -13.88 5.86
N ASN A 144 9.19 -13.48 7.01
CA ASN A 144 8.78 -12.24 7.66
C ASN A 144 9.04 -11.04 6.72
N VAL A 145 8.00 -10.22 6.50
CA VAL A 145 8.08 -9.08 5.56
C VAL A 145 9.08 -8.00 5.98
N LEU A 146 9.52 -7.99 7.24
CA LEU A 146 10.57 -7.13 7.78
C LEU A 146 11.94 -7.81 7.88
N ALA A 147 12.12 -8.99 7.31
CA ALA A 147 13.47 -9.54 7.10
C ALA A 147 14.28 -8.59 6.20
N ALA A 148 15.60 -8.58 6.36
CA ALA A 148 16.48 -7.63 5.69
C ALA A 148 16.35 -7.69 4.16
N GLU A 149 16.10 -8.87 3.61
CA GLU A 149 15.94 -9.14 2.18
C GLU A 149 14.59 -8.62 1.62
N HIS A 150 13.61 -8.38 2.49
CA HIS A 150 12.22 -8.13 2.10
C HIS A 150 11.71 -6.73 2.46
N GLN A 151 12.22 -6.12 3.54
CA GLN A 151 11.65 -4.91 4.15
C GLN A 151 11.51 -3.74 3.18
N THR A 152 12.53 -3.48 2.36
CA THR A 152 12.56 -2.33 1.44
C THR A 152 11.83 -2.59 0.13
N LEU A 153 11.39 -3.83 -0.10
CA LEU A 153 10.52 -4.20 -1.22
C LEU A 153 9.04 -3.96 -0.92
N GLN A 154 8.68 -3.87 0.37
CA GLN A 154 7.31 -3.69 0.81
C GLN A 154 6.79 -2.30 0.44
N ASP A 155 5.51 -2.24 0.07
CA ASP A 155 4.81 -0.96 0.04
C ASP A 155 4.78 -0.36 1.46
N THR A 156 4.63 0.96 1.54
CA THR A 156 4.70 1.73 2.79
C THR A 156 3.92 1.10 3.95
N ASN A 157 2.71 0.63 3.69
CA ASN A 157 1.85 0.07 4.73
C ASN A 157 2.37 -1.26 5.29
N ASP A 158 2.90 -2.14 4.45
CA ASP A 158 3.54 -3.39 4.89
C ASP A 158 4.92 -3.12 5.51
N ARG A 159 5.68 -2.13 5.03
CA ARG A 159 7.01 -1.75 5.58
C ARG A 159 6.94 -1.28 7.04
N PHE A 160 5.86 -0.63 7.43
CA PHE A 160 5.65 -0.12 8.81
C PHE A 160 4.58 -0.90 9.57
N LEU A 161 4.09 -2.01 9.03
CA LEU A 161 3.06 -2.85 9.65
C LEU A 161 1.83 -2.07 10.14
N ALA A 162 1.48 -0.97 9.46
CA ALA A 162 0.41 -0.05 9.84
C ALA A 162 -0.01 0.81 8.64
N ASN A 163 -1.31 1.18 8.54
CA ASN A 163 -1.71 2.07 7.44
C ASN A 163 -1.25 3.49 7.77
N MET A 164 -0.44 4.07 6.88
CA MET A 164 -0.08 5.47 6.95
C MET A 164 -1.32 6.36 6.71
N GLN A 165 -1.51 7.34 7.59
CA GLN A 165 -2.58 8.32 7.61
C GLN A 165 -2.04 9.72 7.28
N ARG A 166 -2.92 10.72 7.33
CA ARG A 166 -2.56 12.13 7.15
C ARG A 166 -1.39 12.52 8.07
N GLY A 167 -0.46 13.32 7.55
CA GLY A 167 0.70 13.82 8.31
C GLY A 167 1.78 12.78 8.60
N GLY A 168 1.67 11.56 8.08
CA GLY A 168 2.62 10.48 8.39
C GLY A 168 2.34 9.76 9.72
N LEU A 169 1.14 9.93 10.28
CA LEU A 169 0.62 9.16 11.41
C LEU A 169 0.19 7.75 10.97
N TYR A 170 -0.15 6.89 11.93
CA TYR A 170 -0.47 5.48 11.68
C TYR A 170 -1.76 5.04 12.38
N SER A 171 -2.29 3.92 11.89
CA SER A 171 -3.41 3.21 12.52
C SER A 171 -2.93 1.92 13.18
N VAL A 172 -3.48 1.63 14.34
CA VAL A 172 -3.29 0.41 15.11
C VAL A 172 -4.62 -0.32 15.13
N VAL A 173 -4.65 -1.51 14.54
CA VAL A 173 -5.87 -2.31 14.39
C VAL A 173 -5.60 -3.74 14.84
N PRO A 174 -5.86 -4.05 16.12
CA PRO A 174 -5.73 -5.40 16.64
C PRO A 174 -6.72 -6.38 16.00
N ARG A 175 -6.34 -7.66 15.93
CA ARG A 175 -7.21 -8.71 15.43
C ARG A 175 -8.29 -9.06 16.45
N VAL A 176 -9.53 -9.15 15.99
CA VAL A 176 -10.70 -9.60 16.76
C VAL A 176 -11.44 -10.64 15.92
N PRO A 177 -11.04 -11.93 16.00
CA PRO A 177 -11.60 -12.99 15.15
C PRO A 177 -13.12 -13.11 15.30
N GLY A 178 -13.86 -13.12 14.18
CA GLY A 178 -15.32 -13.19 14.18
C GLY A 178 -16.03 -12.00 14.85
N GLY A 179 -15.29 -10.95 15.23
CA GLY A 179 -15.82 -9.85 16.03
C GLY A 179 -16.09 -10.21 17.50
N GLU A 180 -15.60 -11.36 17.98
CA GLU A 180 -15.77 -11.80 19.36
C GLU A 180 -14.61 -11.28 20.24
N ILE A 181 -14.95 -10.54 21.29
CA ILE A 181 -14.00 -9.88 22.20
C ILE A 181 -14.46 -10.00 23.65
N THR A 182 -13.53 -10.27 24.57
CA THR A 182 -13.82 -10.30 26.00
C THR A 182 -13.90 -8.89 26.58
N PRO A 183 -14.63 -8.68 27.70
CA PRO A 183 -14.65 -7.39 28.39
C PRO A 183 -13.25 -6.87 28.77
N GLU A 184 -12.35 -7.75 29.21
CA GLU A 184 -10.99 -7.38 29.62
C GLU A 184 -10.18 -6.85 28.44
N LYS A 185 -10.25 -7.54 27.29
CA LYS A 185 -9.61 -7.09 26.05
C LYS A 185 -10.18 -5.75 25.58
N LEU A 186 -11.49 -5.53 25.74
CA LEU A 186 -12.11 -4.25 25.42
C LEU A 186 -11.61 -3.11 26.33
N VAL A 187 -11.40 -3.39 27.63
CA VAL A 187 -10.79 -2.44 28.58
C VAL A 187 -9.36 -2.10 28.16
N VAL A 188 -8.55 -3.08 27.78
CA VAL A 188 -7.18 -2.85 27.30
C VAL A 188 -7.15 -1.92 26.10
N LEU A 189 -8.03 -2.13 25.11
CA LEU A 189 -8.12 -1.23 23.94
C LEU A 189 -8.40 0.22 24.37
N GLY A 190 -9.30 0.42 25.34
CA GLY A 190 -9.61 1.74 25.88
C GLY A 190 -8.42 2.37 26.64
N GLN A 191 -7.69 1.57 27.42
CA GLN A 191 -6.51 2.02 28.16
C GLN A 191 -5.38 2.46 27.21
N VAL A 192 -5.05 1.63 26.23
CA VAL A 192 -4.06 1.94 25.19
C VAL A 192 -4.48 3.18 24.41
N ALA A 193 -5.73 3.26 23.97
CA ALA A 193 -6.24 4.44 23.26
C ALA A 193 -6.10 5.72 24.09
N SER A 194 -6.45 5.66 25.39
CA SER A 194 -6.31 6.81 26.30
C SER A 194 -4.86 7.19 26.56
N LYS A 195 -3.96 6.21 26.74
CA LYS A 195 -2.54 6.44 27.05
C LYS A 195 -1.82 7.18 25.91
N TYR A 196 -2.10 6.79 24.66
CA TYR A 196 -1.45 7.33 23.47
C TYR A 196 -2.29 8.37 22.72
N GLY A 197 -3.43 8.80 23.28
CA GLY A 197 -4.30 9.82 22.67
C GLY A 197 -4.89 9.41 21.32
N LEU A 198 -5.19 8.11 21.13
CA LEU A 198 -5.59 7.56 19.84
C LEU A 198 -7.10 7.75 19.59
N TYR A 199 -7.43 8.27 18.41
CA TYR A 199 -8.81 8.33 17.93
C TYR A 199 -9.34 6.90 17.74
N SER A 200 -10.50 6.60 18.31
CA SER A 200 -11.10 5.27 18.35
C SER A 200 -12.37 5.18 17.51
N LYS A 201 -12.49 4.13 16.70
CA LYS A 201 -13.66 3.90 15.85
C LYS A 201 -14.02 2.43 15.70
N ILE A 202 -15.29 2.08 15.85
CA ILE A 202 -15.80 0.75 15.50
C ILE A 202 -15.95 0.64 13.98
N THR A 203 -15.46 -0.45 13.40
CA THR A 203 -15.48 -0.70 11.97
C THR A 203 -16.60 -1.64 11.54
N GLY A 204 -16.99 -1.57 10.27
CA GLY A 204 -17.91 -2.54 9.66
C GLY A 204 -17.36 -3.97 9.58
N GLY A 205 -16.09 -4.19 9.94
CA GLY A 205 -15.46 -5.50 10.09
C GLY A 205 -15.55 -6.07 11.50
N GLN A 206 -16.33 -5.44 12.41
CA GLN A 206 -16.47 -5.85 13.82
C GLN A 206 -15.15 -5.75 14.61
N ARG A 207 -14.44 -4.63 14.44
CA ARG A 207 -13.18 -4.33 15.13
C ARG A 207 -13.13 -2.89 15.62
N VAL A 208 -12.18 -2.60 16.48
CA VAL A 208 -11.81 -1.24 16.89
C VAL A 208 -10.57 -0.81 16.13
N ASP A 209 -10.67 0.28 15.38
CA ASP A 209 -9.51 0.97 14.80
C ASP A 209 -9.07 2.09 15.74
N LEU A 210 -7.77 2.16 16.01
CA LEU A 210 -7.12 3.23 16.76
C LEU A 210 -6.25 4.04 15.79
N PHE A 211 -6.39 5.36 15.73
CA PHE A 211 -5.68 6.23 14.78
C PHE A 211 -4.89 7.33 15.49
N GLY A 212 -3.83 7.80 14.83
CA GLY A 212 -3.04 8.94 15.28
C GLY A 212 -1.71 8.58 15.92
N ALA A 213 -1.34 7.30 15.93
CA ALA A 213 -0.05 6.86 16.45
C ALA A 213 1.11 7.45 15.63
N GLN A 214 2.18 7.89 16.31
CA GLN A 214 3.43 8.22 15.64
C GLN A 214 4.20 6.93 15.30
N VAL A 215 5.14 7.00 14.36
CA VAL A 215 5.90 5.80 13.95
C VAL A 215 6.69 5.20 15.11
N GLN A 216 7.31 6.06 15.94
CA GLN A 216 8.14 5.68 17.07
C GLN A 216 7.37 5.07 18.23
N ASP A 217 6.08 5.36 18.34
CA ASP A 217 5.23 4.83 19.41
C ASP A 217 4.68 3.44 19.07
N LEU A 218 4.71 3.03 17.80
CA LEU A 218 4.11 1.78 17.36
C LEU A 218 4.64 0.55 18.11
N PRO A 219 5.97 0.36 18.31
CA PRO A 219 6.45 -0.79 19.06
C PRO A 219 5.91 -0.87 20.50
N ASP A 220 5.84 0.26 21.21
CA ASP A 220 5.34 0.30 22.60
C ASP A 220 3.84 0.04 22.66
N ILE A 221 3.07 0.64 21.75
CA ILE A 221 1.62 0.38 21.64
C ILE A 221 1.36 -1.11 21.38
N TRP A 222 2.12 -1.72 20.47
CA TRP A 222 1.93 -3.13 20.12
C TRP A 222 2.46 -4.08 21.20
N GLU A 223 3.44 -3.67 22.00
CA GLU A 223 3.90 -4.43 23.17
C GLU A 223 2.76 -4.65 24.17
N GLU A 224 2.08 -3.58 24.60
CA GLU A 224 0.92 -3.68 25.49
C GLU A 224 -0.22 -4.53 24.91
N LEU A 225 -0.48 -4.38 23.62
CA LEU A 225 -1.52 -5.16 22.93
C LEU A 225 -1.16 -6.65 22.84
N VAL A 226 0.10 -6.97 22.52
CA VAL A 226 0.59 -8.35 22.43
C VAL A 226 0.60 -9.02 23.81
N GLU A 227 0.99 -8.29 24.87
CA GLU A 227 0.92 -8.77 26.25
C GLU A 227 -0.52 -9.09 26.69
N ALA A 228 -1.49 -8.31 26.22
CA ALA A 228 -2.92 -8.58 26.41
C ALA A 228 -3.47 -9.70 25.48
N GLY A 229 -2.62 -10.33 24.68
CA GLY A 229 -2.98 -11.44 23.80
C GLY A 229 -3.68 -11.02 22.51
N PHE A 230 -3.45 -9.80 22.02
CA PHE A 230 -3.81 -9.40 20.66
C PHE A 230 -2.73 -9.80 19.65
N GLU A 231 -3.17 -9.97 18.39
CA GLU A 231 -2.30 -10.13 17.23
C GLU A 231 -2.55 -8.99 16.22
N SER A 232 -1.63 -8.82 15.27
CA SER A 232 -1.85 -7.93 14.13
C SER A 232 -3.16 -8.26 13.38
N GLY A 233 -4.04 -7.28 13.26
CA GLY A 233 -5.23 -7.37 12.40
C GLY A 233 -4.91 -7.32 10.90
N HIS A 234 -3.63 -7.09 10.53
CA HIS A 234 -3.16 -6.93 9.15
C HIS A 234 -4.00 -5.92 8.36
N ALA A 235 -4.52 -4.89 9.04
CA ALA A 235 -5.33 -3.86 8.44
C ALA A 235 -4.56 -3.01 7.42
N TYR A 236 -3.24 -3.16 7.33
CA TYR A 236 -2.34 -2.49 6.41
C TYR A 236 -2.03 -3.31 5.15
N GLY A 237 -1.83 -4.62 5.32
CA GLY A 237 -1.30 -5.48 4.27
C GLY A 237 -2.31 -5.84 3.18
N LYS A 238 -1.80 -6.31 2.03
CA LYS A 238 -2.62 -7.04 1.05
C LYS A 238 -2.78 -8.49 1.51
N ALA A 239 -3.57 -8.66 2.57
CA ALA A 239 -3.78 -9.93 3.27
C ALA A 239 -5.27 -10.15 3.59
N LEU A 240 -5.60 -11.28 4.23
CA LEU A 240 -6.89 -11.41 4.90
C LEU A 240 -7.03 -10.33 5.97
N ARG A 241 -7.99 -9.43 5.74
CA ARG A 241 -8.35 -8.37 6.67
C ARG A 241 -9.18 -8.94 7.80
N THR A 242 -10.42 -9.32 7.53
CA THR A 242 -11.41 -9.71 8.54
C THR A 242 -12.35 -10.79 8.05
N VAL A 243 -12.84 -11.61 8.98
CA VAL A 243 -13.99 -12.50 8.79
C VAL A 243 -15.13 -11.99 9.66
N LYS A 244 -16.13 -11.37 9.04
CA LYS A 244 -17.32 -10.88 9.75
C LYS A 244 -18.25 -12.06 10.06
N SER A 245 -18.83 -12.12 11.27
CA SER A 245 -19.87 -13.11 11.59
C SER A 245 -21.10 -12.48 12.17
N CYS A 246 -22.26 -13.11 11.97
CA CYS A 246 -23.39 -12.88 12.87
C CYS A 246 -23.29 -13.81 14.09
N VAL A 247 -24.15 -13.60 15.08
CA VAL A 247 -24.14 -14.38 16.33
C VAL A 247 -24.64 -15.82 16.19
N GLY A 248 -25.02 -16.27 14.98
CA GLY A 248 -25.34 -17.67 14.66
C GLY A 248 -26.37 -18.33 15.59
N THR A 249 -26.29 -19.65 15.70
CA THR A 249 -27.04 -20.46 16.69
C THR A 249 -26.64 -20.17 18.13
N THR A 250 -25.49 -19.52 18.36
CA THR A 250 -25.02 -19.13 19.69
C THR A 250 -26.02 -18.23 20.40
N TRP A 251 -26.67 -17.31 19.67
CA TRP A 251 -27.64 -16.37 20.26
C TRP A 251 -28.89 -16.10 19.42
N CYS A 252 -28.81 -16.18 18.10
CA CYS A 252 -29.93 -15.79 17.24
C CYS A 252 -30.94 -16.93 17.14
N ARG A 253 -32.21 -16.64 17.47
CA ARG A 253 -33.33 -17.59 17.29
C ARG A 253 -33.58 -18.05 15.84
N TYR A 254 -32.94 -17.39 14.87
CA TYR A 254 -33.01 -17.73 13.44
C TYR A 254 -31.70 -18.34 12.91
N GLY A 255 -30.68 -18.48 13.77
CA GLY A 255 -29.45 -19.16 13.38
C GLY A 255 -29.75 -20.63 13.10
N VAL A 256 -29.26 -21.13 11.98
CA VAL A 256 -29.37 -22.55 11.60
C VAL A 256 -28.03 -23.28 11.73
N GLN A 257 -26.91 -22.56 11.74
CA GLN A 257 -25.57 -23.08 12.03
C GLN A 257 -24.78 -22.13 12.93
N ASP A 258 -23.71 -22.64 13.55
CA ASP A 258 -22.76 -21.86 14.34
C ASP A 258 -21.79 -21.08 13.43
N SER A 259 -22.18 -19.85 13.08
CA SER A 259 -21.34 -18.96 12.28
C SER A 259 -20.15 -18.36 13.01
N VAL A 260 -20.22 -18.23 14.35
CA VAL A 260 -19.17 -17.55 15.13
C VAL A 260 -17.93 -18.43 15.20
N SER A 261 -18.10 -19.68 15.66
CA SER A 261 -16.98 -20.64 15.74
C SER A 261 -16.38 -20.91 14.36
N PHE A 262 -17.20 -20.95 13.30
CA PHE A 262 -16.69 -21.14 11.96
C PHE A 262 -15.94 -19.92 11.42
N ALA A 263 -16.44 -18.70 11.63
CA ALA A 263 -15.72 -17.48 11.27
C ALA A 263 -14.37 -17.36 11.98
N ILE A 264 -14.30 -17.70 13.28
CA ILE A 264 -13.05 -17.71 14.05
C ILE A 264 -12.05 -18.71 13.46
N ARG A 265 -12.48 -19.92 13.11
CA ARG A 265 -11.62 -20.92 12.47
C ARG A 265 -11.10 -20.45 11.11
N ILE A 266 -11.96 -19.89 10.27
CA ILE A 266 -11.57 -19.32 8.98
C ILE A 266 -10.57 -18.18 9.17
N GLU A 267 -10.83 -17.26 10.11
CA GLU A 267 -9.94 -16.14 10.35
C GLU A 267 -8.55 -16.59 10.83
N ASN A 268 -8.52 -17.56 11.75
CA ASN A 268 -7.27 -18.10 12.28
C ASN A 268 -6.50 -18.96 11.26
N ARG A 269 -7.20 -19.63 10.33
CA ARG A 269 -6.55 -20.36 9.24
C ARG A 269 -5.87 -19.39 8.27
N TYR A 270 -6.59 -18.38 7.78
CA TYR A 270 -6.10 -17.55 6.67
C TYR A 270 -5.43 -16.23 7.09
N LYS A 271 -5.24 -15.97 8.40
CA LYS A 271 -4.53 -14.77 8.86
C LYS A 271 -3.10 -14.76 8.35
N GLY A 272 -2.60 -13.56 8.03
CA GLY A 272 -1.22 -13.36 7.53
C GLY A 272 -0.99 -13.66 6.06
N ILE A 273 -1.79 -14.54 5.44
CA ILE A 273 -1.66 -14.90 4.01
C ILE A 273 -1.69 -13.63 3.15
N ARG A 274 -0.56 -13.35 2.48
CA ARG A 274 -0.44 -12.28 1.50
C ARG A 274 -1.03 -12.70 0.17
N ALA A 275 -1.60 -11.73 -0.53
CA ALA A 275 -2.32 -11.94 -1.77
C ALA A 275 -2.18 -10.72 -2.69
N PRO A 276 -2.52 -10.84 -3.99
CA PRO A 276 -2.43 -9.73 -4.94
C PRO A 276 -3.19 -8.47 -4.50
N HIS A 277 -4.27 -8.65 -3.72
CA HIS A 277 -4.95 -7.57 -3.03
C HIS A 277 -5.53 -8.05 -1.68
N LYS A 278 -6.01 -7.11 -0.85
CA LYS A 278 -6.71 -7.39 0.42
C LYS A 278 -7.93 -8.30 0.19
N ILE A 279 -8.13 -9.25 1.09
CA ILE A 279 -9.24 -10.20 1.12
C ILE A 279 -10.12 -9.89 2.35
N LYS A 280 -11.43 -9.90 2.19
CA LYS A 280 -12.42 -9.89 3.28
C LYS A 280 -13.29 -11.12 3.16
N ALA A 281 -13.72 -11.66 4.28
CA ALA A 281 -14.64 -12.78 4.32
C ALA A 281 -15.78 -12.56 5.32
N ALA A 282 -16.78 -13.42 5.27
CA ALA A 282 -17.80 -13.48 6.31
C ALA A 282 -18.50 -14.84 6.38
N VAL A 283 -19.08 -15.13 7.55
CA VAL A 283 -19.91 -16.32 7.79
C VAL A 283 -21.24 -15.85 8.38
N SER A 284 -22.33 -16.10 7.66
CA SER A 284 -23.70 -15.82 8.07
C SER A 284 -24.37 -17.11 8.52
N GLY A 285 -24.86 -17.15 9.76
CA GLY A 285 -25.52 -18.31 10.36
C GLY A 285 -26.95 -18.59 9.85
N CYS A 286 -27.46 -17.81 8.89
CA CYS A 286 -28.68 -18.09 8.11
C CYS A 286 -28.82 -17.15 6.90
N ILE A 287 -29.87 -17.36 6.09
CA ILE A 287 -30.18 -16.58 4.88
C ILE A 287 -30.46 -15.09 5.11
N ARG A 288 -30.68 -14.66 6.37
CA ARG A 288 -30.85 -13.24 6.71
C ARG A 288 -29.58 -12.41 6.55
N GLU A 289 -28.43 -13.08 6.42
CA GLU A 289 -27.24 -12.48 5.85
C GLU A 289 -26.69 -11.26 6.64
N CYS A 290 -26.80 -11.28 7.97
CA CYS A 290 -26.34 -10.16 8.82
C CYS A 290 -24.81 -9.93 8.74
N ALA A 291 -24.04 -10.90 8.23
CA ALA A 291 -22.60 -10.78 8.06
C ALA A 291 -22.16 -10.18 6.70
N GLU A 292 -23.09 -9.91 5.78
CA GLU A 292 -22.84 -9.37 4.43
C GLU A 292 -21.90 -10.25 3.57
N ALA A 293 -21.97 -11.58 3.73
CA ALA A 293 -21.18 -12.62 3.08
C ALA A 293 -21.17 -12.52 1.55
N GLN A 294 -22.29 -12.15 0.92
CA GLN A 294 -22.34 -12.00 -0.54
C GLN A 294 -21.62 -10.74 -1.04
N CYS A 295 -21.15 -9.85 -0.17
CA CYS A 295 -20.37 -8.67 -0.53
C CYS A 295 -18.87 -8.82 -0.19
N LYS A 296 -18.42 -10.03 0.18
CA LYS A 296 -17.04 -10.33 0.55
C LYS A 296 -16.31 -11.08 -0.55
N ASP A 297 -14.98 -11.08 -0.50
CA ASP A 297 -14.14 -11.78 -1.47
C ASP A 297 -14.40 -13.30 -1.44
N PHE A 298 -14.76 -13.85 -0.28
CA PHE A 298 -15.51 -15.11 -0.13
C PHE A 298 -16.44 -15.04 1.08
N GLY A 299 -17.56 -15.75 1.04
CA GLY A 299 -18.55 -15.71 2.11
C GLY A 299 -19.37 -17.00 2.21
N LEU A 300 -19.79 -17.33 3.42
CA LEU A 300 -20.56 -18.54 3.71
C LEU A 300 -21.92 -18.15 4.26
N VAL A 301 -22.98 -18.74 3.73
CA VAL A 301 -24.35 -18.55 4.20
C VAL A 301 -24.90 -19.91 4.60
N ALA A 302 -25.23 -20.06 5.88
CA ALA A 302 -25.70 -21.32 6.43
C ALA A 302 -27.08 -21.73 5.89
N THR A 303 -27.24 -23.02 5.69
CA THR A 303 -28.48 -23.72 5.37
C THR A 303 -28.71 -24.83 6.42
N GLU A 304 -29.87 -25.49 6.36
CA GLU A 304 -30.12 -26.66 7.22
C GLU A 304 -29.17 -27.83 6.90
N SER A 305 -28.66 -27.90 5.66
CA SER A 305 -27.82 -28.99 5.15
C SER A 305 -26.32 -28.68 5.19
N GLY A 306 -25.91 -27.46 5.56
CA GLY A 306 -24.51 -27.05 5.59
C GLY A 306 -24.36 -25.56 5.30
N TYR A 307 -23.52 -25.22 4.32
CA TYR A 307 -23.26 -23.85 3.90
C TYR A 307 -23.25 -23.69 2.38
N ASN A 308 -23.78 -22.57 1.90
CA ASN A 308 -23.55 -22.06 0.56
C ASN A 308 -22.29 -21.20 0.56
N LEU A 309 -21.31 -21.56 -0.26
CA LEU A 309 -20.05 -20.83 -0.44
C LEU A 309 -20.18 -19.89 -1.64
N TYR A 310 -20.00 -18.59 -1.40
CA TYR A 310 -19.98 -17.53 -2.41
C TYR A 310 -18.56 -16.96 -2.54
N VAL A 311 -18.17 -16.59 -3.76
CA VAL A 311 -16.82 -16.04 -4.05
C VAL A 311 -16.85 -14.81 -4.94
N CYS A 312 -15.78 -14.02 -4.89
CA CYS A 312 -15.52 -12.88 -5.77
C CYS A 312 -16.49 -11.69 -5.59
N GLY A 313 -17.08 -11.51 -4.41
CA GLY A 313 -17.81 -10.30 -4.07
C GLY A 313 -16.89 -9.14 -3.70
N ASN A 314 -17.41 -7.91 -3.80
CA ASN A 314 -16.71 -6.75 -3.29
C ASN A 314 -17.69 -5.67 -2.80
N GLY A 315 -17.28 -4.96 -1.75
CA GLY A 315 -17.69 -3.58 -1.54
C GLY A 315 -16.62 -2.59 -2.03
N GLY A 316 -17.02 -1.35 -2.27
CA GLY A 316 -16.14 -0.26 -2.70
C GLY A 316 -16.79 0.63 -3.76
N ALA A 317 -15.96 1.25 -4.59
CA ALA A 317 -16.41 2.16 -5.66
C ALA A 317 -17.27 1.47 -6.74
N LYS A 318 -17.06 0.17 -6.96
CA LYS A 318 -17.88 -0.67 -7.85
C LYS A 318 -18.34 -1.92 -7.08
N PRO A 319 -19.39 -1.81 -6.24
CA PRO A 319 -19.87 -2.93 -5.46
C PRO A 319 -20.33 -4.07 -6.38
N ARG A 320 -20.05 -5.31 -5.98
CA ARG A 320 -20.38 -6.53 -6.74
C ARG A 320 -20.79 -7.63 -5.76
N HIS A 321 -21.92 -8.27 -6.01
CA HIS A 321 -22.28 -9.49 -5.28
C HIS A 321 -21.39 -10.66 -5.73
N ALA A 322 -21.07 -11.53 -4.77
CA ALA A 322 -20.33 -12.76 -4.96
C ALA A 322 -21.20 -13.79 -5.70
N ASP A 323 -20.57 -14.66 -6.48
CA ASP A 323 -21.25 -15.75 -7.17
C ASP A 323 -21.24 -17.00 -6.30
N LEU A 324 -22.32 -17.79 -6.38
CA LEU A 324 -22.40 -19.08 -5.69
C LEU A 324 -21.39 -20.06 -6.32
N LEU A 325 -20.41 -20.51 -5.54
CA LEU A 325 -19.44 -21.51 -5.99
C LEU A 325 -19.97 -22.93 -5.77
N ALA A 326 -20.45 -23.21 -4.55
CA ALA A 326 -20.99 -24.51 -4.14
C ALA A 326 -22.10 -24.31 -3.10
N ALA A 327 -23.08 -25.22 -3.09
CA ALA A 327 -24.24 -25.17 -2.21
C ALA A 327 -24.28 -26.37 -1.25
N ASP A 328 -24.85 -26.16 -0.06
CA ASP A 328 -25.12 -27.18 0.95
C ASP A 328 -23.91 -28.07 1.30
N ILE A 329 -22.71 -27.47 1.37
CA ILE A 329 -21.47 -28.17 1.71
C ILE A 329 -21.17 -28.11 3.21
N ASP A 330 -20.55 -29.17 3.73
CA ASP A 330 -20.03 -29.19 5.08
C ASP A 330 -18.83 -28.24 5.26
N GLU A 331 -18.46 -27.93 6.50
CA GLU A 331 -17.38 -26.99 6.82
C GLU A 331 -16.01 -27.46 6.31
N GLN A 332 -15.73 -28.76 6.31
CA GLN A 332 -14.45 -29.31 5.85
C GLN A 332 -14.32 -29.15 4.33
N THR A 333 -15.38 -29.44 3.59
CA THR A 333 -15.48 -29.22 2.16
C THR A 333 -15.38 -27.73 1.82
N ALA A 334 -16.04 -26.87 2.61
CA ALA A 334 -15.94 -25.42 2.45
C ALA A 334 -14.50 -24.90 2.61
N ILE A 335 -13.80 -25.32 3.67
CA ILE A 335 -12.38 -24.96 3.89
C ILE A 335 -11.52 -25.42 2.71
N ARG A 336 -11.70 -26.66 2.25
CA ARG A 336 -10.96 -27.22 1.11
C ARG A 336 -11.16 -26.39 -0.18
N TYR A 337 -12.39 -25.98 -0.47
CA TYR A 337 -12.66 -25.14 -1.64
C TYR A 337 -12.12 -23.71 -1.47
N ILE A 338 -12.14 -23.15 -0.26
CA ILE A 338 -11.54 -21.84 0.03
C ILE A 338 -10.01 -21.90 -0.13
N ASP A 339 -9.34 -22.95 0.34
CA ASP A 339 -7.90 -23.15 0.17
C ASP A 339 -7.53 -23.09 -1.32
N ARG A 340 -8.20 -23.93 -2.12
CA ARG A 340 -8.00 -23.98 -3.58
C ARG A 340 -8.27 -22.63 -4.24
N PHE A 341 -9.37 -21.96 -3.86
CA PHE A 341 -9.75 -20.66 -4.39
C PHE A 341 -8.68 -19.60 -4.11
N ILE A 342 -8.21 -19.50 -2.87
CA ILE A 342 -7.18 -18.53 -2.47
C ILE A 342 -5.88 -18.80 -3.22
N ALA A 343 -5.43 -20.07 -3.28
CA ALA A 343 -4.22 -20.44 -3.99
C ALA A 343 -4.28 -20.12 -5.49
N TYR A 344 -5.40 -20.45 -6.14
CA TYR A 344 -5.59 -20.18 -7.57
C TYR A 344 -5.62 -18.67 -7.85
N TYR A 345 -6.31 -17.89 -7.01
CA TYR A 345 -6.30 -16.43 -7.08
C TYR A 345 -4.90 -15.84 -6.90
N ILE A 346 -4.16 -16.27 -5.86
CA ILE A 346 -2.79 -15.81 -5.58
C ILE A 346 -1.86 -16.08 -6.77
N THR A 347 -2.00 -17.25 -7.38
CA THR A 347 -1.15 -17.73 -8.47
C THR A 347 -1.44 -16.99 -9.78
N THR A 348 -2.71 -16.70 -10.07
CA THR A 348 -3.12 -16.28 -11.42
C THR A 348 -3.46 -14.80 -11.55
N ALA A 349 -3.88 -14.11 -10.49
CA ALA A 349 -4.29 -12.72 -10.58
C ALA A 349 -3.09 -11.77 -10.80
N ASP A 350 -3.36 -10.64 -11.47
CA ASP A 350 -2.37 -9.57 -11.63
C ASP A 350 -2.22 -8.77 -10.31
N LYS A 351 -1.15 -7.97 -10.20
CA LYS A 351 -0.87 -7.11 -9.04
C LYS A 351 -2.07 -6.20 -8.74
N LEU A 352 -2.35 -5.98 -7.46
CA LEU A 352 -3.39 -5.07 -6.98
C LEU A 352 -4.80 -5.36 -7.53
N THR A 353 -5.08 -6.60 -7.93
CA THR A 353 -6.36 -7.00 -8.53
C THR A 353 -7.27 -7.63 -7.47
N ARG A 354 -8.50 -7.10 -7.29
CA ARG A 354 -9.52 -7.73 -6.42
C ARG A 354 -10.01 -9.04 -7.02
N THR A 355 -10.45 -9.98 -6.19
CA THR A 355 -11.02 -11.28 -6.64
C THR A 355 -12.18 -11.07 -7.62
N SER A 356 -13.03 -10.07 -7.38
CA SER A 356 -14.12 -9.70 -8.29
C SER A 356 -13.65 -9.37 -9.71
N VAL A 357 -12.63 -8.52 -9.83
CA VAL A 357 -12.08 -8.09 -11.13
C VAL A 357 -11.28 -9.21 -11.78
N TRP A 358 -10.62 -10.04 -10.97
CA TRP A 358 -9.94 -11.23 -11.46
C TRP A 358 -10.93 -12.22 -12.07
N LEU A 359 -12.07 -12.49 -11.43
CA LEU A 359 -13.10 -13.37 -11.97
C LEU A 359 -13.71 -12.82 -13.26
N GLU A 360 -13.98 -11.52 -13.33
CA GLU A 360 -14.48 -10.85 -14.55
C GLU A 360 -13.51 -10.98 -15.73
N LYS A 361 -12.20 -11.06 -15.46
CA LYS A 361 -11.16 -11.23 -16.48
C LYS A 361 -10.80 -12.70 -16.73
N LEU A 362 -11.32 -13.64 -15.94
CA LEU A 362 -11.08 -15.06 -16.09
C LEU A 362 -11.99 -15.61 -17.20
N GLU A 363 -11.39 -16.23 -18.22
CA GLU A 363 -12.16 -16.85 -19.30
C GLU A 363 -13.05 -17.97 -18.74
N GLY A 364 -14.32 -18.01 -19.15
CA GLY A 364 -15.32 -18.91 -18.58
C GLY A 364 -15.83 -18.52 -17.18
N GLY A 365 -15.29 -17.47 -16.57
CA GLY A 365 -15.80 -16.88 -15.33
C GLY A 365 -15.98 -17.88 -14.20
N ILE A 366 -17.15 -17.86 -13.55
CA ILE A 366 -17.46 -18.74 -12.42
C ILE A 366 -17.52 -20.22 -12.80
N ASP A 367 -17.90 -20.56 -14.03
CA ASP A 367 -18.00 -21.95 -14.47
C ASP A 367 -16.60 -22.56 -14.62
N HIS A 368 -15.67 -21.83 -15.24
CA HIS A 368 -14.26 -22.25 -15.27
C HIS A 368 -13.67 -22.33 -13.85
N LEU A 369 -14.03 -21.42 -12.96
CA LEU A 369 -13.59 -21.50 -11.57
C LEU A 369 -14.11 -22.77 -10.88
N ARG A 370 -15.36 -23.19 -11.12
CA ARG A 370 -15.89 -24.47 -10.60
C ARG A 370 -15.11 -25.66 -11.17
N ASP A 371 -14.91 -25.70 -12.47
CA ASP A 371 -14.12 -26.75 -13.14
C ASP A 371 -12.73 -26.93 -12.51
N VAL A 372 -12.05 -25.83 -12.19
CA VAL A 372 -10.70 -25.86 -11.59
C VAL A 372 -10.74 -26.27 -10.12
N ILE A 373 -11.67 -25.71 -9.34
CA ILE A 373 -11.65 -25.80 -7.87
C ILE A 373 -12.39 -27.04 -7.35
N ILE A 374 -13.45 -27.46 -8.02
CA ILE A 374 -14.31 -28.58 -7.62
C ILE A 374 -13.93 -29.84 -8.41
N ASP A 375 -13.91 -29.74 -9.73
CA ASP A 375 -13.70 -30.89 -10.63
C ASP A 375 -12.22 -31.20 -10.91
N ASP A 376 -11.31 -30.41 -10.34
CA ASP A 376 -9.86 -30.52 -10.49
C ASP A 376 -9.41 -30.67 -11.95
N LYS A 377 -10.04 -29.92 -12.86
CA LYS A 377 -9.79 -30.01 -14.31
C LYS A 377 -8.33 -29.79 -14.72
N LEU A 378 -7.56 -29.09 -13.89
CA LEU A 378 -6.12 -28.84 -14.11
C LEU A 378 -5.21 -29.86 -13.40
N GLY A 379 -5.73 -30.70 -12.50
CA GLY A 379 -4.93 -31.62 -11.68
C GLY A 379 -4.03 -30.93 -10.66
N LEU A 380 -4.38 -29.71 -10.23
CA LEU A 380 -3.56 -28.84 -9.37
C LEU A 380 -4.13 -28.66 -7.96
N CYS A 381 -5.33 -29.19 -7.66
CA CYS A 381 -5.98 -28.97 -6.37
C CYS A 381 -5.11 -29.38 -5.18
N ARG A 382 -4.38 -30.50 -5.29
CA ARG A 382 -3.46 -30.95 -4.24
C ARG A 382 -2.32 -29.95 -4.01
N GLU A 383 -1.71 -29.44 -5.08
CA GLU A 383 -0.65 -28.43 -4.96
C GLU A 383 -1.16 -27.13 -4.33
N PHE A 384 -2.40 -26.75 -4.64
CA PHE A 384 -3.06 -25.59 -4.04
C PHE A 384 -3.29 -25.77 -2.54
N GLU A 385 -3.77 -26.95 -2.12
CA GLU A 385 -3.94 -27.28 -0.71
C GLU A 385 -2.60 -27.30 0.03
N GLU A 386 -1.56 -27.90 -0.56
CA GLU A 386 -0.20 -27.92 0.01
C GLU A 386 0.40 -26.52 0.14
N LEU A 387 0.17 -25.63 -0.85
CA LEU A 387 0.59 -24.23 -0.77
C LEU A 387 -0.08 -23.51 0.40
N ILE A 388 -1.40 -23.60 0.54
CA ILE A 388 -2.10 -22.95 1.65
C ILE A 388 -1.67 -23.53 2.98
N GLU A 389 -1.55 -24.85 3.09
CA GLU A 389 -1.12 -25.49 4.34
C GLU A 389 0.29 -25.03 4.76
N HIS A 390 1.22 -24.84 3.81
CA HIS A 390 2.52 -24.23 4.08
C HIS A 390 2.37 -22.82 4.66
N LEU A 391 1.54 -21.96 4.06
CA LEU A 391 1.33 -20.58 4.53
C LEU A 391 0.67 -20.53 5.92
N VAL A 392 -0.26 -21.44 6.20
CA VAL A 392 -0.92 -21.58 7.51
C VAL A 392 0.11 -22.04 8.55
N ALA A 393 0.89 -23.08 8.26
CA ALA A 393 1.83 -23.69 9.19
C ALA A 393 3.01 -22.79 9.54
N THR A 394 3.35 -21.83 8.67
CA THR A 394 4.48 -20.90 8.85
C THR A 394 4.06 -19.52 9.34
N TYR A 395 2.78 -19.31 9.67
CA TYR A 395 2.30 -18.02 10.16
C TYR A 395 3.04 -17.55 11.41
N GLN A 396 3.43 -16.27 11.39
CA GLN A 396 4.01 -15.57 12.54
C GLN A 396 3.36 -14.19 12.67
N CYS A 397 3.11 -13.75 13.90
CA CYS A 397 2.62 -12.40 14.14
C CYS A 397 3.76 -11.38 13.96
N GLU A 398 3.67 -10.56 12.92
CA GLU A 398 4.70 -9.58 12.53
C GLU A 398 5.01 -8.59 13.67
N TRP A 399 3.99 -8.10 14.38
CA TRP A 399 4.17 -7.20 15.52
C TRP A 399 4.80 -7.89 16.73
N ALA A 400 4.43 -9.14 17.03
CA ALA A 400 5.09 -9.89 18.09
C ALA A 400 6.58 -10.13 17.76
N ALA A 401 6.94 -10.31 16.49
CA ALA A 401 8.32 -10.43 16.06
C ALA A 401 9.10 -9.12 16.19
N VAL A 402 8.46 -7.95 15.98
CA VAL A 402 9.07 -6.63 16.22
C VAL A 402 9.27 -6.38 17.71
N VAL A 403 8.23 -6.57 18.52
CA VAL A 403 8.25 -6.27 19.97
C VAL A 403 9.37 -7.06 20.68
N ARG A 404 9.59 -8.31 20.28
CA ARG A 404 10.59 -9.21 20.90
C ARG A 404 12.03 -9.02 20.38
N ASP A 405 12.25 -8.13 19.42
CA ASP A 405 13.54 -7.96 18.74
C ASP A 405 13.98 -6.48 18.79
N PRO A 406 14.94 -6.12 19.66
CA PRO A 406 15.43 -4.75 19.80
C PRO A 406 15.96 -4.13 18.50
N GLU A 407 16.54 -4.92 17.60
CA GLU A 407 17.04 -4.42 16.32
C GLU A 407 15.87 -4.06 15.40
N LYS A 408 14.80 -4.87 15.38
CA LYS A 408 13.60 -4.54 14.62
C LYS A 408 12.87 -3.31 15.15
N ARG A 409 12.92 -3.05 16.46
CA ARG A 409 12.34 -1.84 17.07
C ARG A 409 13.03 -0.56 16.57
N LYS A 410 14.33 -0.59 16.28
CA LYS A 410 15.07 0.58 15.77
C LYS A 410 14.53 1.10 14.44
N PHE A 411 13.95 0.23 13.60
CA PHE A 411 13.34 0.64 12.32
C PHE A 411 12.16 1.61 12.46
N PHE A 412 11.58 1.71 13.65
CA PHE A 412 10.43 2.56 13.93
C PHE A 412 10.83 3.91 14.52
N ARG A 413 12.12 4.17 14.76
CA ARG A 413 12.59 5.49 15.23
C ARG A 413 12.25 6.58 14.22
N GLN A 414 11.96 7.77 14.74
CA GLN A 414 11.71 8.94 13.89
C GLN A 414 13.01 9.43 13.24
N PHE A 415 14.08 9.52 14.01
CA PHE A 415 15.40 9.95 13.56
C PHE A 415 16.45 8.90 13.96
N VAL A 416 17.43 8.68 13.10
CA VAL A 416 18.51 7.71 13.40
C VAL A 416 19.64 8.31 14.22
N ASN A 417 19.80 9.65 14.18
CA ASN A 417 20.91 10.36 14.80
C ASN A 417 20.58 11.02 16.15
N THR A 418 19.34 10.90 16.64
CA THR A 418 18.89 11.45 17.92
C THR A 418 17.63 10.72 18.41
N ASP A 419 17.43 10.69 19.73
CA ASP A 419 16.21 10.17 20.36
C ASP A 419 15.11 11.25 20.49
N GLU A 420 15.37 12.47 20.01
CA GLU A 420 14.34 13.50 19.94
C GLU A 420 13.18 13.11 19.01
N THR A 421 12.00 13.64 19.27
CA THR A 421 10.82 13.45 18.42
C THR A 421 10.21 14.78 18.05
N GLU A 422 9.59 14.86 16.87
CA GLU A 422 8.91 16.06 16.39
C GLU A 422 7.54 15.73 15.81
N SER A 423 6.53 16.56 16.11
CA SER A 423 5.24 16.46 15.44
C SER A 423 5.31 17.04 14.03
N CYS A 424 4.87 16.25 13.06
CA CYS A 424 4.84 16.65 11.64
C CYS A 424 3.46 17.17 11.19
N ILE A 425 2.47 17.19 12.08
CA ILE A 425 1.11 17.66 11.78
C ILE A 425 0.40 18.21 13.02
N GLU A 426 -0.43 19.23 12.82
CA GLU A 426 -1.28 19.77 13.87
C GLU A 426 -2.45 18.82 14.20
N ILE A 427 -2.71 18.64 15.49
CA ILE A 427 -3.80 17.82 16.03
C ILE A 427 -4.83 18.75 16.68
N VAL A 428 -6.11 18.55 16.35
CA VAL A 428 -7.23 19.37 16.81
C VAL A 428 -8.29 18.50 17.51
N PRO A 429 -8.97 19.01 18.54
CA PRO A 429 -10.09 18.32 19.16
C PRO A 429 -11.34 18.38 18.27
N GLU A 430 -12.02 17.25 18.09
CA GLU A 430 -13.31 17.14 17.42
C GLU A 430 -14.09 15.94 17.96
N ARG A 431 -15.36 16.13 18.32
CA ARG A 431 -16.24 15.07 18.87
C ARG A 431 -15.60 14.32 20.04
N ASP A 432 -15.08 15.09 21.00
CA ASP A 432 -14.42 14.59 22.22
C ASP A 432 -13.19 13.69 21.96
N GLN A 433 -12.63 13.73 20.75
CA GLN A 433 -11.44 12.99 20.36
C GLN A 433 -10.44 13.91 19.65
N LEU A 434 -9.20 13.43 19.47
CA LEU A 434 -8.16 14.15 18.75
C LEU A 434 -8.09 13.67 17.30
N ARG A 435 -7.93 14.59 16.35
CA ARG A 435 -7.70 14.23 14.95
C ARG A 435 -6.67 15.15 14.28
N PRO A 436 -6.04 14.73 13.18
CA PRO A 436 -5.25 15.63 12.36
C PRO A 436 -6.10 16.77 11.80
N ARG A 437 -5.53 17.98 11.79
CA ARG A 437 -6.15 19.13 11.12
C ARG A 437 -6.33 18.84 9.63
N ASP A 438 -7.28 19.53 9.02
CA ASP A 438 -7.56 19.42 7.59
C ASP A 438 -6.44 19.98 6.73
N TRP A 439 -6.27 19.36 5.56
CA TRP A 439 -5.44 19.99 4.54
C TRP A 439 -6.10 21.28 4.08
N PRO A 440 -5.32 22.27 3.63
CA PRO A 440 -5.87 23.46 3.00
C PRO A 440 -6.81 23.10 1.83
N ASP A 441 -7.89 23.87 1.65
CA ASP A 441 -8.91 23.66 0.60
C ASP A 441 -8.31 23.76 -0.82
N GLU A 442 -7.32 24.63 -1.00
CA GLU A 442 -6.47 24.67 -2.18
C GLU A 442 -5.21 23.84 -1.92
N LEU A 443 -5.02 22.75 -2.67
CA LEU A 443 -3.68 22.23 -2.92
C LEU A 443 -2.87 23.41 -3.44
N VAL A 444 -1.93 23.91 -2.64
CA VAL A 444 -1.15 25.13 -2.91
C VAL A 444 -0.85 25.22 -4.40
N SER A 445 -1.53 26.14 -5.09
CA SER A 445 -1.42 26.25 -6.53
C SER A 445 -0.03 26.76 -6.89
N LEU A 446 0.41 26.48 -8.11
CA LEU A 446 1.74 26.87 -8.58
C LEU A 446 2.02 28.37 -8.42
N SER A 447 1.00 29.22 -8.49
CA SER A 447 1.12 30.66 -8.23
C SER A 447 1.35 31.02 -6.76
N GLN A 448 0.91 30.20 -5.81
CA GLN A 448 1.28 30.31 -4.38
C GLN A 448 2.70 29.79 -4.13
N PHE A 449 3.23 28.92 -5.01
CA PHE A 449 4.65 28.61 -5.07
C PHE A 449 5.46 29.73 -5.73
N GLU A 450 4.87 30.48 -6.66
CA GLU A 450 5.51 31.68 -7.23
C GLU A 450 5.54 32.85 -6.25
N SER A 451 4.59 32.96 -5.32
CA SER A 451 4.74 33.89 -4.18
C SER A 451 5.82 33.42 -3.19
N LEU A 452 6.14 32.12 -3.20
CA LEU A 452 7.35 31.58 -2.58
C LEU A 452 8.60 31.80 -3.45
N LYS A 453 8.52 31.86 -4.79
CA LYS A 453 9.61 32.32 -5.67
C LYS A 453 9.89 33.80 -5.54
N SER A 454 8.89 34.64 -5.28
CA SER A 454 9.12 36.05 -4.95
C SER A 454 9.76 36.20 -3.57
N ARG A 455 9.44 35.30 -2.63
CA ARG A 455 10.23 35.16 -1.39
C ARG A 455 11.59 34.54 -1.63
N GLU A 456 11.76 33.62 -2.57
CA GLU A 456 13.05 33.08 -2.99
C GLU A 456 13.87 34.22 -3.61
N GLN A 457 13.28 35.11 -4.42
CA GLN A 457 13.93 36.30 -4.97
C GLN A 457 14.22 37.39 -3.93
N GLU A 458 13.38 37.58 -2.90
CA GLU A 458 13.70 38.44 -1.74
C GLU A 458 14.71 37.79 -0.77
N LEU A 459 14.84 36.45 -0.78
CA LEU A 459 15.84 35.65 -0.06
C LEU A 459 17.10 35.35 -0.92
N VAL A 460 17.14 35.87 -2.16
CA VAL A 460 18.25 35.83 -3.13
C VAL A 460 18.92 37.21 -3.22
N GLU A 461 18.97 37.96 -2.11
CA GLU A 461 20.32 38.41 -1.77
C GLU A 461 21.09 37.14 -1.44
N GLU A 462 21.85 36.64 -2.42
CA GLU A 462 22.74 35.50 -2.22
C GLU A 462 23.46 35.69 -0.87
N PRO A 463 23.26 34.82 0.13
CA PRO A 463 24.16 34.83 1.26
C PRO A 463 25.53 34.53 0.66
N ALA A 464 26.41 35.52 0.76
CA ALA A 464 27.75 35.52 0.20
C ALA A 464 28.39 34.14 0.39
N ALA A 465 28.59 33.39 -0.71
CA ALA A 465 29.34 32.14 -0.81
C ALA A 465 29.58 31.44 0.55
N GLU A 466 28.51 30.99 1.23
CA GLU A 466 28.65 30.41 2.57
C GLU A 466 29.14 28.95 2.45
N GLU A 467 30.15 28.59 3.24
CA GLU A 467 30.83 27.29 3.19
C GLU A 467 29.86 26.14 3.52
N LEU A 468 29.59 25.31 2.51
CA LEU A 468 29.03 23.99 2.74
C LEU A 468 30.03 23.17 3.57
N ARG A 469 29.54 22.48 4.60
CA ARG A 469 30.35 21.64 5.48
C ARG A 469 29.89 20.20 5.45
N TRP A 470 30.85 19.29 5.53
CA TRP A 470 30.58 17.87 5.72
C TRP A 470 30.20 17.60 7.18
N VAL A 471 28.94 17.25 7.39
CA VAL A 471 28.37 16.94 8.71
C VAL A 471 28.23 15.42 8.84
N ALA A 472 28.78 14.82 9.89
CA ALA A 472 28.55 13.42 10.21
C ALA A 472 27.09 13.23 10.67
N VAL A 473 26.38 12.25 10.10
CA VAL A 473 24.93 12.07 10.36
C VAL A 473 24.55 10.68 10.88
N GLY A 474 25.50 9.74 10.98
CA GLY A 474 25.26 8.39 11.49
C GLY A 474 26.29 7.39 10.97
N SER A 475 26.17 6.13 11.39
CA SER A 475 26.92 5.01 10.81
C SER A 475 26.22 4.47 9.55
N THR A 476 26.90 3.64 8.77
CA THR A 476 26.25 2.99 7.60
C THR A 476 25.14 2.03 8.02
N SER A 477 25.27 1.41 9.19
CA SER A 477 24.30 0.47 9.77
C SER A 477 23.02 1.13 10.29
N ASP A 478 23.02 2.45 10.49
CA ASP A 478 21.83 3.21 10.87
C ASP A 478 20.81 3.33 9.71
N PHE A 479 21.24 3.10 8.46
CA PHE A 479 20.41 3.28 7.27
C PHE A 479 20.08 1.93 6.60
N PRO A 480 18.79 1.63 6.34
CA PRO A 480 18.38 0.36 5.74
C PRO A 480 18.99 0.12 4.36
N ILE A 481 19.45 -1.12 4.12
CA ILE A 481 19.90 -1.62 2.81
C ILE A 481 18.79 -1.42 1.77
N ASP A 482 19.12 -0.78 0.65
CA ASP A 482 18.20 -0.38 -0.42
C ASP A 482 16.97 0.41 0.07
N GLY A 483 17.17 1.23 1.10
CA GLY A 483 16.13 2.02 1.72
C GLY A 483 16.64 3.38 2.19
N GLY A 484 15.78 4.08 2.91
CA GLY A 484 16.12 5.35 3.54
C GLY A 484 15.67 5.43 4.99
N ALA A 485 16.29 6.38 5.70
CA ALA A 485 15.94 6.79 7.05
C ALA A 485 16.04 8.31 7.18
N THR A 486 15.48 8.86 8.26
CA THR A 486 15.47 10.31 8.50
C THR A 486 16.55 10.67 9.51
N ILE A 487 17.22 11.79 9.28
CA ILE A 487 18.05 12.46 10.29
C ILE A 487 17.44 13.82 10.63
N LYS A 488 17.70 14.27 11.86
CA LYS A 488 17.40 15.62 12.32
C LYS A 488 18.63 16.50 12.20
N TYR A 489 18.48 17.69 11.62
CA TYR A 489 19.55 18.70 11.53
C TYR A 489 18.97 20.08 11.81
N GLY A 490 19.30 20.66 12.97
CA GLY A 490 18.57 21.81 13.49
C GLY A 490 17.11 21.46 13.73
N ARG A 491 16.20 22.23 13.14
CA ARG A 491 14.75 21.98 13.12
C ARG A 491 14.28 21.34 11.81
N SER A 492 15.22 20.96 10.93
CA SER A 492 14.93 20.39 9.61
C SER A 492 15.10 18.87 9.61
N GLN A 493 14.37 18.21 8.72
CA GLN A 493 14.45 16.76 8.51
C GLN A 493 15.00 16.42 7.13
N ILE A 494 16.04 15.58 7.10
CA ILE A 494 16.70 15.15 5.87
C ILE A 494 16.51 13.63 5.71
N ALA A 495 16.12 13.21 4.52
CA ALA A 495 16.06 11.82 4.13
C ALA A 495 17.42 11.40 3.57
N VAL A 496 17.97 10.31 4.09
CA VAL A 496 19.23 9.71 3.61
C VAL A 496 18.92 8.30 3.13
N PHE A 497 19.44 7.94 1.97
CA PHE A 497 19.18 6.67 1.29
C PHE A 497 20.48 5.91 1.07
N ASN A 498 20.49 4.66 1.52
CA ASN A 498 21.56 3.71 1.29
C ASN A 498 21.17 2.83 0.09
N PHE A 499 21.67 3.15 -1.11
CA PHE A 499 21.35 2.45 -2.35
C PHE A 499 22.41 1.39 -2.65
N THR A 500 22.50 0.42 -1.75
CA THR A 500 23.50 -0.65 -1.75
C THR A 500 23.59 -1.41 -3.07
N SER A 501 22.47 -1.68 -3.75
CA SER A 501 22.45 -2.42 -5.00
C SER A 501 23.10 -1.65 -6.17
N ARG A 502 23.36 -0.36 -5.98
CA ARG A 502 24.15 0.50 -6.88
C ARG A 502 25.52 0.88 -6.30
N GLY A 503 25.77 0.60 -5.03
CA GLY A 503 26.95 1.08 -4.31
C GLY A 503 26.97 2.59 -4.11
N GLU A 504 25.78 3.23 -4.08
CA GLU A 504 25.62 4.69 -4.07
C GLU A 504 24.83 5.15 -2.85
N TRP A 505 25.04 6.41 -2.45
CA TRP A 505 24.33 7.06 -1.35
C TRP A 505 23.72 8.37 -1.80
N TYR A 506 22.52 8.66 -1.31
CA TYR A 506 21.78 9.86 -1.67
C TYR A 506 21.16 10.52 -0.45
N ALA A 507 20.94 11.83 -0.53
CA ALA A 507 20.19 12.56 0.48
C ALA A 507 19.31 13.63 -0.15
N SER A 508 18.17 13.87 0.47
CA SER A 508 17.22 14.91 0.06
C SER A 508 16.44 15.47 1.25
N GLN A 509 15.69 16.55 1.05
CA GLN A 509 14.71 16.97 2.04
C GLN A 509 13.74 15.82 2.36
N ASN A 510 13.32 15.67 3.62
CA ASN A 510 12.34 14.62 3.96
C ASN A 510 10.89 15.00 3.61
N MET A 511 10.61 16.30 3.49
CA MET A 511 9.29 16.83 3.15
C MET A 511 8.95 16.58 1.68
N CYS A 512 7.86 15.84 1.43
CA CYS A 512 7.31 15.70 0.09
C CYS A 512 6.62 17.00 -0.36
N PRO A 513 6.97 17.57 -1.52
CA PRO A 513 6.48 18.88 -1.93
C PRO A 513 4.97 18.92 -2.23
N HIS A 514 4.33 17.78 -2.50
CA HIS A 514 2.91 17.67 -2.90
C HIS A 514 1.93 17.97 -1.75
N ARG A 515 2.04 17.30 -0.60
CA ARG A 515 1.15 17.51 0.58
C ARG A 515 1.93 17.86 1.85
N LYS A 516 3.19 18.27 1.69
CA LYS A 516 4.10 18.74 2.75
C LYS A 516 4.29 17.75 3.91
N ALA A 517 4.09 16.46 3.66
CA ALA A 517 4.32 15.40 4.64
C ALA A 517 5.80 14.99 4.66
N PHE A 518 6.37 14.82 5.85
CA PHE A 518 7.76 14.42 6.09
C PHE A 518 7.92 12.90 6.01
N VAL A 519 7.93 12.37 4.78
CA VAL A 519 7.83 10.92 4.53
C VAL A 519 8.78 10.40 3.45
N LEU A 520 9.61 11.24 2.81
CA LEU A 520 10.42 10.79 1.67
C LEU A 520 11.47 9.72 2.05
N SER A 521 12.03 9.77 3.26
CA SER A 521 12.93 8.73 3.79
C SER A 521 12.28 7.34 3.81
N ARG A 522 10.96 7.29 3.94
CA ARG A 522 10.14 6.07 3.95
C ARG A 522 9.74 5.62 2.54
N GLY A 523 10.11 6.40 1.52
CA GLY A 523 9.87 6.11 0.12
C GLY A 523 10.62 4.88 -0.36
N MET A 524 10.13 4.33 -1.47
CA MET A 524 10.78 3.22 -2.15
C MET A 524 11.79 3.78 -3.14
N ILE A 525 13.05 3.38 -3.00
CA ILE A 525 14.08 3.72 -3.98
C ILE A 525 14.14 2.70 -5.10
N GLY A 526 14.62 3.10 -6.26
CA GLY A 526 14.72 2.28 -7.46
C GLY A 526 15.30 3.11 -8.59
N ASP A 527 15.10 2.67 -9.83
CA ASP A 527 15.47 3.46 -11.00
C ASP A 527 14.30 3.62 -11.99
N ALA A 528 14.40 4.66 -12.81
CA ALA A 528 13.63 4.81 -14.04
C ALA A 528 14.60 5.06 -15.19
N ALA A 529 14.68 4.15 -16.15
CA ALA A 529 15.67 4.21 -17.23
C ALA A 529 17.12 4.43 -16.72
N GLY A 530 17.48 3.82 -15.59
CA GLY A 530 18.79 3.95 -14.95
C GLY A 530 18.96 5.17 -14.03
N GLU A 531 18.06 6.16 -14.10
CA GLU A 531 18.05 7.32 -13.22
C GLU A 531 17.59 6.92 -11.81
N PRO A 532 18.43 7.05 -10.77
CA PRO A 532 18.07 6.70 -9.40
C PRO A 532 16.95 7.62 -8.90
N LYS A 533 15.92 7.03 -8.29
CA LYS A 533 14.74 7.76 -7.85
C LYS A 533 14.22 7.29 -6.50
N VAL A 534 13.42 8.16 -5.87
CA VAL A 534 12.58 7.83 -4.73
C VAL A 534 11.10 8.05 -5.07
N ALA A 535 10.27 7.05 -4.80
CA ALA A 535 8.82 7.15 -4.88
C ALA A 535 8.24 7.56 -3.52
N CYS A 536 7.54 8.70 -3.49
CA CYS A 536 6.84 9.19 -2.30
C CYS A 536 5.86 8.11 -1.78
N PRO A 537 5.93 7.74 -0.49
CA PRO A 537 5.13 6.65 0.05
C PRO A 537 3.62 6.93 0.02
N LEU A 538 3.23 8.19 0.21
CA LEU A 538 1.83 8.61 0.26
C LEU A 538 1.17 8.74 -1.12
N HIS A 539 1.88 9.29 -2.11
CA HIS A 539 1.27 9.74 -3.37
C HIS A 539 1.89 9.10 -4.61
N LYS A 540 2.96 8.31 -4.45
CA LYS A 540 3.70 7.63 -5.53
C LYS A 540 4.28 8.57 -6.60
N LYS A 541 4.41 9.87 -6.28
CA LYS A 541 5.21 10.81 -7.07
C LYS A 541 6.69 10.45 -6.95
N THR A 542 7.41 10.46 -8.07
CA THR A 542 8.80 10.00 -8.15
C THR A 542 9.73 11.16 -8.42
N PHE A 543 10.81 11.23 -7.64
CA PHE A 543 11.83 12.28 -7.76
C PHE A 543 13.19 11.67 -8.04
N SER A 544 13.97 12.27 -8.93
CA SER A 544 15.38 11.93 -9.13
C SER A 544 16.16 12.16 -7.83
N LEU A 545 16.99 11.19 -7.45
CA LEU A 545 17.92 11.34 -6.33
C LEU A 545 19.21 12.09 -6.72
N ASN A 546 19.46 12.28 -8.02
CA ASN A 546 20.56 13.12 -8.52
C ASN A 546 20.16 14.60 -8.55
N SER A 547 19.14 14.95 -9.36
CA SER A 547 18.75 16.35 -9.64
C SER A 547 17.69 16.90 -8.69
N GLY A 548 16.90 16.01 -8.09
CA GLY A 548 15.71 16.34 -7.31
C GLY A 548 14.45 16.61 -8.15
N GLU A 549 14.54 16.55 -9.48
CA GLU A 549 13.42 16.81 -10.38
C GLU A 549 12.36 15.71 -10.33
N SER A 550 11.10 16.09 -10.56
CA SER A 550 10.02 15.12 -10.75
C SER A 550 10.21 14.36 -12.07
N LEU A 551 10.11 13.02 -12.01
CA LEU A 551 10.19 12.16 -13.19
C LEU A 551 8.84 11.95 -13.88
N GLN A 552 7.81 12.68 -13.46
CA GLN A 552 6.43 12.57 -13.97
C GLN A 552 5.97 13.85 -14.66
N ASP A 553 6.91 14.72 -15.06
CA ASP A 553 6.64 16.02 -15.69
C ASP A 553 5.70 16.89 -14.83
N GLU A 554 6.06 17.00 -13.55
CA GLU A 554 5.37 17.85 -12.58
C GLU A 554 6.32 18.96 -12.15
N GLU A 555 5.77 20.14 -11.88
CA GLU A 555 6.57 21.32 -11.46
C GLU A 555 7.17 21.20 -10.04
N TYR A 556 7.03 20.05 -9.39
CA TYR A 556 7.63 19.81 -8.08
C TYR A 556 9.09 19.38 -8.19
N ARG A 557 9.93 19.97 -7.32
CA ARG A 557 11.32 19.56 -7.11
C ARG A 557 11.57 19.30 -5.63
N ILE A 558 12.51 18.41 -5.33
CA ILE A 558 13.08 18.24 -3.99
C ILE A 558 14.52 18.74 -3.96
N ARG A 559 14.95 19.30 -2.83
CA ARG A 559 16.36 19.61 -2.61
C ARG A 559 17.15 18.31 -2.37
N THR A 560 18.25 18.12 -3.07
CA THR A 560 19.22 17.03 -2.86
C THR A 560 20.48 17.54 -2.18
N PHE A 561 21.17 16.67 -1.45
CA PHE A 561 22.41 16.99 -0.74
C PHE A 561 23.49 15.95 -1.09
N PRO A 562 24.74 16.38 -1.38
CA PRO A 562 25.83 15.45 -1.60
C PRO A 562 26.10 14.57 -0.38
N VAL A 563 26.36 13.29 -0.62
CA VAL A 563 26.69 12.30 0.41
C VAL A 563 28.09 11.76 0.15
N ARG A 564 28.86 11.55 1.21
CA ARG A 564 30.10 10.75 1.18
C ARG A 564 30.12 9.81 2.37
N VAL A 565 30.79 8.67 2.20
CA VAL A 565 30.99 7.69 3.28
C VAL A 565 32.48 7.49 3.46
N GLU A 566 32.97 7.65 4.70
CA GLU A 566 34.36 7.43 5.05
C GLU A 566 34.41 6.39 6.19
N GLY A 567 34.92 5.19 5.89
CA GLY A 567 34.82 4.05 6.80
C GLY A 567 33.35 3.67 7.03
N ASP A 568 32.92 3.71 8.30
CA ASP A 568 31.53 3.47 8.69
C ASP A 568 30.72 4.77 8.86
N THR A 569 31.33 5.95 8.72
CA THR A 569 30.63 7.22 8.97
C THR A 569 30.04 7.80 7.69
N VAL A 570 28.75 8.14 7.74
CA VAL A 570 28.01 8.83 6.67
C VAL A 570 28.08 10.34 6.89
N TYR A 571 28.47 11.09 5.86
CA TYR A 571 28.54 12.54 5.87
C TYR A 571 27.64 13.16 4.81
N LEU A 572 26.98 14.26 5.16
CA LEU A 572 26.21 15.09 4.24
C LEU A 572 26.89 16.45 4.06
N ASN A 573 26.93 16.96 2.83
CA ASN A 573 27.41 18.31 2.57
C ASN A 573 26.25 19.31 2.72
N LEU A 574 26.19 19.99 3.86
CA LEU A 574 25.05 20.81 4.27
C LEU A 574 25.47 22.27 4.56
N PRO A 575 24.56 23.24 4.34
CA PRO A 575 24.74 24.58 4.88
C PRO A 575 24.62 24.60 6.43
N SER A 576 24.76 25.77 7.04
CA SER A 576 24.42 25.98 8.45
C SER A 576 22.97 25.51 8.74
N ALA A 577 22.73 25.06 9.98
CA ALA A 577 21.41 24.59 10.38
C ALA A 577 20.38 25.74 10.33
N GLU A 578 20.81 26.94 10.71
CA GLU A 578 20.01 28.16 10.67
C GLU A 578 19.54 28.49 9.25
N LEU A 579 20.40 28.34 8.24
CA LEU A 579 20.04 28.59 6.85
C LEU A 579 19.08 27.53 6.32
N LEU A 580 19.30 26.25 6.65
CA LEU A 580 18.41 25.17 6.22
C LEU A 580 17.02 25.34 6.84
N ASP A 581 16.95 25.66 8.13
CA ASP A 581 15.72 25.84 8.88
C ASP A 581 14.82 26.95 8.31
N ARG A 582 15.39 28.01 7.72
CA ARG A 582 14.60 29.08 7.06
C ARG A 582 13.70 28.55 5.93
N THR A 583 14.04 27.41 5.34
CA THR A 583 13.34 26.86 4.16
C THR A 583 12.72 25.49 4.41
N LEU A 584 13.29 24.69 5.31
CA LEU A 584 12.94 23.26 5.48
C LEU A 584 12.65 22.84 6.92
N ALA A 585 12.52 23.78 7.87
CA ALA A 585 12.14 23.43 9.24
C ALA A 585 10.80 22.69 9.28
N THR A 586 10.69 21.71 10.18
CA THR A 586 9.51 20.85 10.35
C THR A 586 8.24 21.67 10.58
N GLU A 587 8.32 22.71 11.41
CA GLU A 587 7.22 23.63 11.72
C GLU A 587 6.67 24.37 10.49
N ILE A 588 7.52 24.68 9.51
CA ILE A 588 7.11 25.33 8.26
C ILE A 588 6.25 24.35 7.46
N GLY A 589 6.73 23.12 7.29
CA GLY A 589 5.98 22.08 6.59
C GLY A 589 4.67 21.72 7.30
N CYS A 590 4.69 21.67 8.64
CA CYS A 590 3.51 21.43 9.47
C CYS A 590 2.44 22.51 9.25
N LYS A 591 2.82 23.80 9.35
CA LYS A 591 1.90 24.92 9.08
C LYS A 591 1.38 24.88 7.64
N LEU A 592 2.24 24.68 6.65
CA LEU A 592 1.82 24.59 5.24
C LEU A 592 0.91 23.38 4.97
N ALA A 593 1.04 22.29 5.73
CA ALA A 593 0.19 21.12 5.61
C ALA A 593 -1.20 21.30 6.25
N THR A 594 -1.38 22.26 7.16
CA THR A 594 -2.60 22.41 7.98
C THR A 594 -3.26 23.78 7.97
N SER A 595 -2.62 24.81 7.37
CA SER A 595 -3.15 26.17 7.35
C SER A 595 -4.26 26.32 6.32
N CYS A 596 -5.51 26.19 6.76
CA CYS A 596 -6.65 26.88 6.17
C CYS A 596 -6.79 28.24 6.88
N GLU A 597 -6.35 29.34 6.27
CA GLU A 597 -7.00 30.62 6.54
C GLU A 597 -8.24 30.71 5.63
N SER A 598 -9.37 30.27 6.18
CA SER A 598 -10.66 30.74 5.70
C SER A 598 -10.79 32.21 6.07
N ASN A 599 -10.86 33.07 5.05
CA ASN A 599 -11.10 34.53 5.14
C ASN A 599 -10.03 35.37 5.86
N GLY A 600 -9.00 35.73 5.09
CA GLY A 600 -8.34 37.04 5.14
C GLY A 600 -7.54 37.38 6.41
N HIS A 601 -6.25 37.05 6.44
CA HIS A 601 -5.15 38.02 6.47
C HIS A 601 -3.80 37.29 6.54
N VAL A 602 -3.12 37.20 5.39
CA VAL A 602 -1.72 36.73 5.25
C VAL A 602 -0.72 37.75 5.84
N ARG A 603 -1.01 38.33 7.01
CA ARG A 603 -0.13 39.28 7.71
C ARG A 603 0.63 38.67 8.89
N ASP A 604 0.15 37.56 9.46
CA ASP A 604 0.74 37.03 10.71
C ASP A 604 1.92 36.07 10.50
N LEU A 605 2.26 35.73 9.24
CA LEU A 605 3.51 35.02 8.92
C LEU A 605 4.75 35.94 8.99
N CYS A 606 4.59 37.26 9.06
CA CYS A 606 5.69 38.22 9.13
C CYS A 606 6.34 38.34 10.52
N GLU A 607 5.63 38.02 11.61
CA GLU A 607 6.12 38.33 12.97
C GLU A 607 7.06 37.26 13.57
N LEU A 608 7.14 36.06 12.98
CA LEU A 608 7.94 34.95 13.54
C LEU A 608 9.36 34.82 12.97
N VAL A 609 9.79 35.70 12.06
CA VAL A 609 11.15 35.68 11.46
C VAL A 609 11.97 36.90 11.88
N THR A 610 11.43 37.77 12.74
CA THR A 610 12.14 38.95 13.27
C THR A 610 12.26 38.97 14.80
N SER A 611 12.03 37.84 15.48
CA SER A 611 12.30 37.68 16.91
C SER A 611 13.22 36.49 17.19
#